data_AF-A0A285N6L4-F1
#
_entry.id   AF-A0A285N6L4-F1
#
_cell.length_a   1.000
_cell.length_b   1.000
_cell.length_c   1.000
_cell.angle_alpha   90.00
_cell.angle_beta   90.00
_cell.angle_gamma   90.00
#
_symmetry.space_group_name_H-M   'P 1'
#
loop_
_entity.id
_entity.type
_entity.pdbx_description
1 polymer ?
#
loop_
_entity_poly.entity_id
_entity_poly.type
_entity_poly.pdbx_seq_one_letter_code
_entity_poly.pdbx_strand_id
1 'polypeptide(L)' 'MLHTFARAIVDTAPIHSRKSLNRFLRRVDRWSNRLYRKGLIDLAARQDIRRHIAGAIMHPTT' A
#
# COMPACT_ATOMS: atom_id res chain seq x y z
N MET A 1 9.67 -7.52 -6.94
CA MET A 1 9.88 -7.26 -5.49
C MET A 1 8.73 -6.44 -4.88
N LEU A 2 8.43 -5.23 -5.38
CA LEU A 2 7.40 -4.37 -4.78
C LEU A 2 5.97 -4.94 -4.88
N HIS A 3 5.65 -5.66 -5.96
CA HIS A 3 4.38 -6.37 -6.13
C HIS A 3 4.15 -7.43 -5.03
N THR A 4 5.12 -8.30 -4.79
CA THR A 4 5.06 -9.34 -3.74
C THR A 4 4.94 -8.74 -2.34
N PHE A 5 5.64 -7.63 -2.08
CA PHE A 5 5.49 -6.90 -0.82
C PHE A 5 4.08 -6.30 -0.67
N ALA A 6 3.58 -5.61 -1.70
CA ALA A 6 2.24 -5.02 -1.70
C ALA A 6 1.16 -6.08 -1.45
N ARG A 7 1.32 -7.25 -2.07
CA ARG A 7 0.50 -8.43 -1.87
C ARG A 7 0.50 -8.88 -0.41
N ALA A 8 1.68 -9.19 0.13
CA ALA A 8 1.83 -9.68 1.50
C ALA A 8 1.25 -8.71 2.55
N ILE A 9 1.40 -7.40 2.36
CA ILE A 9 0.85 -6.44 3.32
C ILE A 9 -0.67 -6.27 3.21
N VAL A 10 -1.26 -6.53 2.04
CA VAL A 10 -2.72 -6.53 1.86
C VAL A 10 -3.32 -7.80 2.46
N ASP A 11 -2.71 -8.96 2.19
CA ASP A 11 -3.19 -10.26 2.68
C ASP A 11 -3.10 -10.36 4.23
N THR A 12 -2.15 -9.66 4.85
CA THR A 12 -2.01 -9.60 6.33
C THR A 12 -2.82 -8.47 6.99
N ALA A 13 -3.39 -7.55 6.20
CA ALA A 13 -4.16 -6.46 6.76
C ALA A 13 -5.59 -6.92 7.11
N PRO A 14 -6.16 -6.52 8.28
CA PRO A 14 -7.52 -6.89 8.68
C PRO A 14 -8.59 -6.10 7.91
N ILE A 15 -8.68 -6.32 6.59
CA ILE A 15 -9.58 -5.62 5.66
C ILE A 15 -10.92 -6.36 5.58
N HIS A 16 -11.70 -6.31 6.66
CA HIS A 16 -13.04 -6.93 6.71
C HIS A 16 -14.19 -6.02 6.26
N SER A 17 -13.92 -4.75 5.93
CA SER A 17 -14.95 -3.77 5.57
C SER A 17 -14.39 -2.60 4.76
N ARG A 18 -15.25 -1.81 4.13
CA ARG A 18 -14.85 -0.56 3.47
C ARG A 18 -14.17 0.41 4.44
N LYS A 19 -14.60 0.44 5.70
CA LYS A 19 -14.01 1.30 6.74
C LYS A 19 -12.58 0.87 7.09
N SER A 20 -12.33 -0.44 7.25
CA SER A 20 -10.99 -0.95 7.53
C SER A 20 -10.06 -0.84 6.31
N LEU A 21 -10.58 -0.99 5.09
CA LEU A 21 -9.85 -0.70 3.85
C LEU A 21 -9.36 0.76 3.81
N ASN A 22 -10.26 1.72 4.04
CA ASN A 22 -9.89 3.14 4.04
C ASN A 22 -8.85 3.45 5.13
N ARG A 23 -8.95 2.82 6.30
CA ARG A 23 -7.97 2.96 7.38
C ARG A 23 -6.60 2.41 6.96
N PHE A 24 -6.57 1.24 6.32
CA PHE A 24 -5.35 0.64 5.77
C PHE A 24 -4.69 1.56 4.73
N LEU A 25 -5.44 2.02 3.73
CA LEU A 25 -4.95 2.93 2.69
C LEU A 25 -4.36 4.23 3.29
N ARG A 26 -5.02 4.82 4.28
CA ARG A 26 -4.50 6.00 5.01
C ARG A 26 -3.22 5.69 5.79
N ARG A 27 -3.02 4.45 6.25
CA ARG A 27 -1.80 4.04 6.96
C ARG A 27 -0.64 3.87 5.99
N VAL A 28 -0.88 3.20 4.86
CA VAL A 28 0.09 3.05 3.77
C VAL A 28 0.51 4.41 3.24
N ASP A 29 -0.43 5.33 3.02
CA ASP A 29 -0.11 6.67 2.51
C ASP A 29 0.72 7.51 3.51
N ARG A 30 0.36 7.47 4.80
CA ARG A 30 1.15 8.14 5.84
C ARG A 30 2.56 7.56 5.94
N TRP A 31 2.71 6.25 5.81
CA TRP A 31 3.99 5.58 5.80
C TRP A 31 4.84 5.96 4.58
N SER A 32 4.30 5.87 3.37
CA SER A 32 5.04 6.23 2.15
C SER A 32 5.39 7.71 2.11
N ASN A 33 4.51 8.58 2.60
CA ASN A 33 4.80 10.01 2.75
C ASN A 33 5.92 10.27 3.76
N ARG A 34 6.02 9.48 4.84
CA ARG A 34 7.12 9.58 5.81
C ARG A 34 8.45 9.17 5.18
N LEU A 35 8.46 8.12 4.35
CA LEU A 35 9.66 7.71 3.61
C LEU A 35 10.13 8.79 2.64
N TYR A 36 9.18 9.36 1.88
CA TYR A 36 9.45 10.46 0.95
C TYR A 36 10.02 11.69 1.67
N ARG A 37 9.40 12.12 2.77
CA ARG A 37 9.90 13.26 3.57
C ARG A 37 11.28 13.04 4.19
N LYS A 38 11.69 11.78 4.39
CA LYS A 38 13.03 11.41 4.87
C LYS A 38 14.05 11.25 3.73
N GLY A 39 13.66 11.46 2.47
CA GLY A 39 14.53 11.26 1.30
C GLY A 39 14.86 9.79 1.03
N LEU A 40 14.15 8.83 1.63
CA LEU A 40 14.40 7.40 1.46
C LEU A 40 13.81 6.83 0.18
N ILE A 41 12.81 7.51 -0.37
CA ILE A 41 12.20 7.22 -1.66
C ILE A 41 11.88 8.54 -2.36
N ASP A 42 11.85 8.52 -3.69
CA ASP A 42 11.39 9.65 -4.48
C ASP A 42 9.86 9.65 -4.69
N LEU A 43 9.37 10.64 -5.43
CA LEU A 43 7.94 10.74 -5.73
C LEU A 43 7.46 9.59 -6.63
N ALA A 44 8.30 9.13 -7.57
CA ALA A 44 7.96 8.06 -8.49
C ALA A 44 7.75 6.74 -7.73
N ALA A 45 8.70 6.35 -6.87
CA ALA A 45 8.60 5.20 -6.00
C ALA A 45 7.37 5.27 -5.07
N ARG A 46 7.01 6.48 -4.57
CA ARG A 46 5.78 6.65 -3.80
C ARG A 46 4.51 6.41 -4.65
N GLN A 47 4.49 6.83 -5.91
CA GLN A 47 3.39 6.54 -6.82
C GLN A 47 3.30 5.04 -7.16
N ASP A 48 4.46 4.38 -7.34
CA ASP A 48 4.50 2.95 -7.62
C ASP A 48 4.00 2.14 -6.43
N ILE A 49 4.36 2.50 -5.19
CA ILE A 49 3.78 1.88 -3.98
C ILE A 49 2.25 1.98 -4.02
N ARG A 50 1.69 3.15 -4.34
CA ARG A 50 0.23 3.30 -4.45
C ARG A 50 -0.38 2.39 -5.50
N ARG A 51 0.22 2.32 -6.70
CA ARG A 51 -0.27 1.49 -7.81
C ARG A 51 -0.26 0.01 -7.44
N HIS A 52 0.83 -0.49 -6.85
CA HIS A 52 0.94 -1.90 -6.46
C HIS A 52 -0.04 -2.27 -5.36
N ILE A 53 -0.26 -1.39 -4.38
CA ILE A 53 -1.25 -1.62 -3.31
C ILE A 53 -2.68 -1.62 -3.86
N ALA A 54 -3.00 -0.68 -4.75
CA ALA A 54 -4.29 -0.66 -5.42
C ALA A 54 -4.51 -1.94 -6.25
N GLY A 55 -3.49 -2.38 -6.99
CA GLY A 55 -3.53 -3.63 -7.76
C GLY A 55 -3.76 -4.85 -6.88
N ALA A 56 -3.05 -4.95 -5.74
CA ALA A 56 -3.23 -6.05 -4.79
C ALA A 56 -4.63 -6.09 -4.16
N ILE A 57 -5.26 -4.93 -3.95
CA ILE A 57 -6.65 -4.84 -3.45
C ILE A 57 -7.68 -5.22 -4.53
N MET A 58 -7.46 -4.81 -5.78
CA MET A 58 -8.43 -5.04 -6.88
C MET A 58 -8.38 -6.46 -7.44
N HIS A 59 -7.22 -7.11 -7.35
CA HIS A 59 -7.04 -8.48 -7.82
C HIS A 59 -6.56 -9.37 -6.67
N PRO A 60 -7.38 -9.59 -5.63
CA PRO A 60 -7.05 -10.58 -4.62
C PRO A 60 -7.03 -11.95 -5.33
N THR A 61 -5.87 -12.63 -5.40
CA THR A 61 -5.79 -14.03 -5.83
C THR A 61 -6.75 -14.83 -4.96
N THR A 62 -7.79 -15.34 -5.61
CA THR A 62 -8.53 -16.54 -5.21
C THR A 62 -7.58 -17.68 -4.93
#